data_AF-A0A3D2JSV6-F1
#
_entry.id   AF-A0A3D2JSV6-F1
#
_cell.length_a   1.000
_cell.length_b   1.000
_cell.length_c   1.000
_cell.angle_alpha   90.00
_cell.angle_beta   90.00
_cell.angle_gamma   90.00
#
_symmetry.space_group_name_H-M   'P 1'
#
loop_
_entity.id
_entity.type
_entity.pdbx_description
1 polymer ?
#
loop_
_entity_poly.entity_id
_entity_poly.type
_entity_poly.pdbx_seq_one_letter_code
_entity_poly.pdbx_strand_id
1 'polypeptide(L)' 'ASNHAIMDDNGRVMVLINWNSDMGDGWEHTYDQWYPTQYANSAYQLGINYLIYSLTH' A
#
# COMPACT_ATOMS: atom_id res chain seq x y z
N ALA A 1 4.57 8.49 7.77
CA ALA A 1 4.16 7.16 7.31
C ALA A 1 4.65 6.07 8.27
N SER A 2 3.73 5.29 8.83
CA SER A 2 4.03 4.04 9.56
C SER A 2 3.01 2.96 9.17
N ASN A 3 3.43 1.70 9.19
CA ASN A 3 2.58 0.57 8.86
C ASN A 3 2.28 -0.23 10.13
N HIS A 4 1.01 -0.58 10.31
CA HIS A 4 0.53 -1.40 11.42
C HIS A 4 -0.24 -2.60 10.89
N ALA A 5 -0.22 -3.72 11.62
CA ALA A 5 -0.91 -4.94 11.22
C ALA A 5 -1.65 -5.57 12.40
N ILE A 6 -2.82 -6.13 12.11
CA ILE A 6 -3.49 -7.09 13.00
C ILE A 6 -3.23 -8.47 12.41
N MET A 7 -2.75 -9.39 13.25
CA MET A 7 -2.31 -10.72 12.83
C MET A 7 -3.27 -11.79 13.36
N ASP A 8 -3.42 -12.90 12.64
CA ASP A 8 -4.07 -14.11 13.17
C ASP A 8 -3.12 -14.94 14.05
N ASP A 9 -3.63 -16.03 14.62
CA ASP A 9 -2.88 -16.92 15.50
C ASP A 9 -1.68 -17.60 14.82
N ASN A 10 -1.67 -17.65 13.48
CA ASN A 10 -0.59 -18.21 12.67
C ASN A 10 0.39 -17.13 12.18
N GLY A 11 0.22 -15.88 12.61
CA GLY A 11 1.06 -14.76 12.23
C GLY A 11 0.81 -14.23 10.82
N ARG A 12 -0.35 -14.49 10.22
CA ARG A 12 -0.75 -13.88 8.93
C ARG A 12 -1.38 -12.53 9.15
N VAL A 13 -1.14 -11.58 8.24
CA VAL A 13 -1.71 -10.24 8.30
C VAL A 13 -3.17 -10.30 7.87
N MET A 14 -4.09 -10.02 8.80
CA MET A 14 -5.53 -9.97 8.53
C MET A 14 -6.00 -8.56 8.17
N VAL A 15 -5.37 -7.55 8.77
CA VAL A 15 -5.63 -6.14 8.48
C VAL A 15 -4.30 -5.42 8.40
N LEU A 16 -4.10 -4.66 7.32
CA LEU A 16 -2.96 -3.77 7.15
C LEU A 16 -3.43 -2.32 7.18
N ILE A 17 -2.75 -1.48 7.95
CA ILE A 17 -3.08 -0.07 8.14
C ILE A 17 -1.87 0.77 7.74
N ASN A 18 -2.07 1.65 6.76
CA ASN A 18 -1.09 2.63 6.32
C ASN A 18 -1.39 3.96 7.00
N TRP A 19 -0.68 4.27 8.09
CA TRP A 19 -0.92 5.49 8.85
C TRP A 19 -0.10 6.66 8.32
N ASN A 20 -0.80 7.71 7.88
CA ASN A 20 -0.20 8.96 7.39
C ASN A 20 0.83 8.71 6.26
N SER A 21 0.51 7.78 5.35
CA SER A 21 1.27 7.46 4.13
C SER A 21 0.59 7.97 2.87
N ASP A 22 -0.70 8.27 2.95
CA ASP A 22 -1.58 8.75 1.87
C ASP A 22 -1.33 8.07 0.51
N MET A 23 -1.41 6.73 0.50
CA MET A 23 -1.13 5.97 -0.73
C MET A 23 -2.15 6.26 -1.84
N GLY A 24 -3.35 6.73 -1.49
CA GLY A 24 -4.39 7.08 -2.45
C GLY A 24 -3.97 8.23 -3.38
N ASP A 25 -3.27 9.23 -2.84
CA ASP A 25 -2.67 10.34 -3.57
C ASP A 25 -1.75 9.85 -4.71
N GLY A 26 -0.91 8.84 -4.42
CA GLY A 26 -0.06 8.22 -5.42
C GLY A 26 -0.80 7.49 -6.53
N TRP A 27 -1.98 6.93 -6.25
CA TRP A 27 -2.81 6.28 -7.28
C TRP A 27 -3.61 7.29 -8.11
N GLU A 28 -4.14 8.33 -7.46
CA GLU A 28 -4.92 9.39 -8.09
C GLU A 28 -4.09 10.19 -9.10
N HIS A 29 -2.88 10.58 -8.72
CA HIS A 29 -2.02 11.46 -9.53
C HIS A 29 -1.08 10.71 -10.48
N THR A 30 -1.44 9.48 -10.85
CA THR A 30 -0.66 8.70 -11.81
C THR A 30 -0.68 9.40 -13.18
N TYR A 31 0.51 9.76 -13.67
CA TYR A 31 0.72 10.57 -14.89
C TYR A 31 0.41 12.07 -14.77
N ASP A 32 0.20 12.60 -13.56
CA ASP A 32 0.23 14.04 -13.36
C ASP A 32 1.67 14.56 -13.52
N GLN A 33 1.85 15.55 -14.39
CA GLN A 33 3.16 16.12 -14.71
C GLN A 33 3.83 16.82 -13.52
N TRP A 34 3.05 17.26 -12.52
CA TRP A 34 3.56 17.95 -11.33
C TRP A 34 3.71 17.03 -10.11
N TYR A 35 3.20 15.80 -10.20
CA TYR A 35 3.30 14.84 -9.12
C TYR A 35 4.57 14.00 -9.24
N PRO A 36 5.39 13.87 -8.19
CA PRO A 36 6.61 13.07 -8.28
C PRO A 36 6.30 11.59 -8.53
N THR A 37 6.66 11.09 -9.72
CA THR A 37 6.34 9.74 -10.19
C THR A 37 6.81 8.63 -9.25
N GLN A 38 7.86 8.86 -8.47
CA GLN A 38 8.36 7.90 -7.49
C GLN A 38 7.31 7.53 -6.44
N TYR A 39 6.45 8.48 -6.02
CA TYR A 39 5.41 8.22 -5.02
C TYR A 39 4.25 7.42 -5.61
N ALA A 40 3.86 7.71 -6.85
CA ALA A 40 2.89 6.90 -7.59
C ALA A 40 3.38 5.45 -7.77
N ASN A 41 4.64 5.28 -8.18
CA ASN A 41 5.25 3.95 -8.33
C ASN A 41 5.27 3.16 -7.02
N SER A 42 5.67 3.80 -5.91
CA SER A 42 5.65 3.15 -4.59
C SER A 42 4.23 2.77 -4.14
N ALA A 43 3.24 3.64 -4.37
CA ALA A 43 1.85 3.35 -4.06
C ALA A 43 1.35 2.12 -4.84
N TYR A 44 1.66 2.01 -6.14
CA TYR A 44 1.29 0.83 -6.94
C TYR A 44 1.98 -0.45 -6.48
N GLN A 45 3.29 -0.40 -6.22
CA GLN A 45 4.04 -1.57 -5.75
C GLN A 45 3.43 -2.13 -4.46
N LEU A 46 3.12 -1.26 -3.50
CA LEU A 46 2.49 -1.66 -2.25
C LEU A 46 1.08 -2.22 -2.50
N GLY A 47 0.24 -1.54 -3.28
CA GLY A 47 -1.11 -2.01 -3.61
C GLY A 47 -1.12 -3.40 -4.26
N ILE A 48 -0.22 -3.63 -5.23
CA ILE A 48 -0.07 -4.94 -5.88
C ILE A 48 0.39 -5.99 -4.87
N ASN A 49 1.40 -5.69 -4.04
CA ASN A 49 1.87 -6.62 -3.02
C ASN A 49 0.76 -6.99 -2.03
N TYR A 50 -0.11 -6.05 -1.66
CA TYR A 50 -1.24 -6.32 -0.77
C TYR A 50 -2.26 -7.25 -1.42
N LEU A 51 -2.58 -7.03 -2.70
CA LEU A 51 -3.48 -7.90 -3.46
C LEU A 51 -2.88 -9.31 -3.59
N ILE A 52 -1.62 -9.42 -3.99
CA ILE A 52 -0.95 -10.72 -4.12
C ILE A 52 -0.94 -11.44 -2.77
N TYR A 53 -0.55 -10.77 -1.68
CA TYR A 53 -0.55 -11.37 -0.34
C TYR A 53 -1.95 -11.89 0.03
N SER A 54 -2.97 -11.05 -0.07
CA SER A 54 -4.36 -11.38 0.31
C SER A 54 -4.95 -12.54 -0.49
N LEU A 55 -4.45 -12.77 -1.71
CA LEU A 55 -4.92 -13.83 -2.60
C LEU A 55 -4.09 -15.12 -2.51
N THR A 56 -2.98 -15.11 -1.76
CA THR A 56 -2.04 -16.25 -1.74
C THR A 56 -1.67 -16.75 -0.35
N HIS A 57 -1.95 -16.00 0.73
CA HIS A 57 -1.59 -16.34 2.12
C HIS A 57 -2.82 -16.17 3.03
#